data_AF-A0AAP0X306-F1
#
_entry.id   AF-A0AAP0X306-F1
#
_cell.length_a   1.000
_cell.length_b   1.000
_cell.length_c   1.000
_cell.angle_alpha   90.00
_cell.angle_beta   90.00
_cell.angle_gamma   90.00
#
_symmetry.space_group_name_H-M   'P 1'
#
loop_
_entity.id
_entity.type
_entity.pdbx_description
1 polymer ?
#
loop_
_entity_poly.entity_id
_entity_poly.type
_entity_poly.pdbx_seq_one_letter_code
_entity_poly.pdbx_strand_id
1 'polypeptide(L)'
;MHKLKTSRFPFISNKHSSCHLSNHGLKFARGQSVDMHNECRELNDASYFMKHKVLERWIFWLFSCLVVPLVQANFYVTESEHGKQDMFYYRKSIWEKLTSSAITCLKDRSFHSLDGASVRNIISNRSFGFSKLRLCPKENGVRVLANLKASSRMPSQESLLRDQSCRMHKKARLHPKRVKFDHFKSVNCVLRDLHAVLKGLQMKESEKLGSSVFDYNDVYRKLCPFLIGLKNESTIMPRVFVVISDVVKAFDSVDQDKLLSIMKNVFLQDEYLLKQFHQVVCTKKSLRVHEKSIFSDSISNGLTKFASSVLFRSLHTVLVDKEWSRNIRKEDLYFNLTEHVKRNVLQFDRKFYLQDVGIPQGSVLSSLLCSFYYGHLERSVIFPFLEKVSEPASEDLSGRHNFHKCCSCTEWW
;
A
#
# COMPACT_ATOMS: atom_id res chain seq x y z
N MET A 1 9.37 -41.39 -41.06
CA MET A 1 8.58 -40.48 -40.19
C MET A 1 7.48 -41.29 -39.51
N HIS A 2 7.66 -41.60 -38.22
CA HIS A 2 6.73 -42.42 -37.46
C HIS A 2 5.42 -41.66 -37.19
N LYS A 3 4.30 -42.24 -37.64
CA LYS A 3 2.95 -41.77 -37.33
C LYS A 3 2.73 -41.84 -35.82
N LEU A 4 2.69 -40.67 -35.16
CA LEU A 4 2.31 -40.54 -33.75
C LEU A 4 0.86 -41.05 -33.59
N LYS A 5 0.69 -42.13 -32.83
CA LYS A 5 -0.62 -42.66 -32.44
C LYS A 5 -1.27 -41.69 -31.45
N THR A 6 -2.42 -41.13 -31.81
CA THR A 6 -3.27 -40.34 -30.92
C THR A 6 -3.87 -41.22 -29.82
N SER A 7 -3.83 -40.72 -28.58
CA SER A 7 -4.35 -41.42 -27.40
C SER A 7 -5.87 -41.58 -27.50
N ARG A 8 -6.35 -42.83 -27.41
CA ARG A 8 -7.77 -43.17 -27.33
C ARG A 8 -8.32 -42.84 -25.93
N PHE A 9 -8.56 -41.56 -25.64
CA PHE A 9 -9.39 -41.16 -24.50
C PHE A 9 -10.87 -41.13 -24.96
N PRO A 10 -11.77 -41.94 -24.35
CA PRO A 10 -13.17 -42.06 -24.81
C PRO A 10 -13.98 -40.76 -24.71
N PHE A 11 -13.52 -39.78 -23.93
CA PHE A 11 -14.29 -38.57 -23.61
C PHE A 11 -14.30 -37.51 -24.74
N ILE A 12 -13.41 -37.62 -25.72
CA ILE A 12 -13.24 -36.62 -26.81
C ILE A 12 -13.59 -37.23 -28.19
N SER A 13 -13.76 -38.55 -28.28
CA SER A 13 -14.04 -39.24 -29.55
C SER A 13 -15.56 -39.33 -29.80
N ASN A 14 -16.21 -38.20 -30.06
CA ASN A 14 -17.61 -38.21 -30.48
C ASN A 14 -17.70 -38.27 -32.01
N LYS A 15 -17.50 -39.47 -32.58
CA LYS A 15 -17.79 -39.76 -34.00
C LYS A 15 -19.31 -39.92 -34.22
N HIS A 16 -20.13 -38.92 -33.90
CA HIS A 16 -21.54 -38.84 -34.33
C HIS A 16 -22.00 -37.37 -34.39
N SER A 17 -21.23 -36.51 -35.06
CA SER A 17 -21.68 -35.16 -35.42
C SER A 17 -21.52 -34.92 -36.93
N SER A 18 -22.30 -35.67 -37.70
CA SER A 18 -22.62 -35.31 -39.09
C SER A 18 -23.98 -35.94 -39.40
N CYS A 19 -24.86 -35.17 -40.05
CA CYS A 19 -26.29 -35.41 -40.31
C CYS A 19 -27.16 -34.95 -39.11
N HIS A 20 -27.93 -33.87 -39.13
CA HIS A 20 -28.72 -33.29 -40.22
C HIS A 20 -28.83 -31.76 -40.05
N LEU A 21 -28.40 -31.02 -41.07
CA LEU A 21 -28.78 -29.62 -41.29
C LEU A 21 -29.47 -29.56 -42.66
N SER A 22 -30.76 -29.88 -42.69
CA SER A 22 -31.65 -29.54 -43.81
C SER A 22 -33.10 -29.76 -43.38
N ASN A 23 -33.76 -28.67 -42.99
CA ASN A 23 -35.21 -28.56 -43.02
C ASN A 23 -35.66 -28.65 -44.49
N HIS A 24 -36.48 -29.64 -44.84
CA HIS A 24 -37.62 -29.49 -45.76
C HIS A 24 -38.53 -30.71 -45.62
N GLY A 25 -39.85 -30.45 -45.54
CA GLY A 25 -40.80 -31.33 -44.87
C GLY A 25 -41.37 -32.49 -45.68
N LEU A 26 -42.02 -33.41 -44.96
CA LEU A 26 -43.21 -34.14 -45.41
C LEU A 26 -43.95 -34.73 -44.19
N LYS A 27 -45.26 -34.87 -44.35
CA LYS A 27 -46.29 -34.97 -43.30
C LYS A 27 -46.46 -36.38 -42.70
N PHE A 28 -47.14 -36.39 -41.55
CA PHE A 28 -47.93 -37.47 -40.89
C PHE A 28 -47.18 -38.60 -40.17
N ALA A 29 -47.31 -38.64 -38.83
CA ALA A 29 -48.29 -39.50 -38.16
C ALA A 29 -48.36 -39.13 -36.66
N ARG A 30 -49.60 -39.07 -36.14
CA ARG A 30 -49.97 -38.73 -34.78
C ARG A 30 -49.76 -39.97 -33.88
N GLY A 31 -48.97 -39.84 -32.82
CA GLY A 31 -48.87 -40.88 -31.79
C GLY A 31 -47.82 -40.56 -30.73
N GLN A 32 -48.29 -40.13 -29.55
CA GLN A 32 -47.63 -40.18 -28.23
C GLN A 32 -46.09 -40.12 -28.20
N SER A 33 -45.51 -38.92 -28.05
CA SER A 33 -44.14 -38.73 -27.56
C SER A 33 -43.93 -37.29 -27.06
N VAL A 34 -44.77 -36.81 -26.14
CA VAL A 34 -44.55 -35.47 -25.56
C VAL A 34 -43.70 -35.54 -24.28
N ASP A 35 -43.84 -36.60 -23.47
CA ASP A 35 -43.05 -36.76 -22.23
C ASP A 35 -41.59 -37.17 -22.49
N MET A 36 -41.34 -38.07 -23.44
CA MET A 36 -39.97 -38.52 -23.75
C MET A 36 -39.09 -37.42 -24.36
N HIS A 37 -39.67 -36.44 -25.06
CA HIS A 37 -38.91 -35.32 -25.63
C HIS A 37 -38.55 -34.26 -24.59
N ASN A 38 -39.32 -34.11 -23.51
CA ASN A 38 -39.00 -33.17 -22.43
C ASN A 38 -37.95 -33.75 -21.48
N GLU A 39 -38.07 -35.01 -21.06
CA GLU A 39 -37.03 -35.69 -20.25
C GLU A 39 -35.70 -35.81 -21.01
N CYS A 40 -35.73 -36.08 -22.32
CA CYS A 40 -34.51 -36.17 -23.12
C CYS A 40 -33.87 -34.78 -23.38
N ARG A 41 -34.66 -33.69 -23.37
CA ARG A 41 -34.12 -32.31 -23.36
C ARG A 41 -33.49 -31.95 -22.01
N GLU A 42 -34.16 -32.24 -20.90
CA GLU A 42 -33.63 -32.02 -19.55
C GLU A 42 -32.35 -32.84 -19.28
N LEU A 43 -32.29 -34.08 -19.77
CA LEU A 43 -31.08 -34.92 -19.69
C LEU A 43 -29.95 -34.41 -20.58
N ASN A 44 -30.26 -33.85 -21.76
CA ASN A 44 -29.27 -33.21 -22.62
C ASN A 44 -28.76 -31.89 -22.03
N ASP A 45 -29.63 -31.11 -21.38
CA ASP A 45 -29.27 -29.88 -20.69
C ASP A 45 -28.46 -30.17 -19.41
N ALA A 46 -28.81 -31.22 -18.66
CA ALA A 46 -28.02 -31.71 -17.54
C ALA A 46 -26.66 -32.26 -17.99
N SER A 47 -26.60 -32.99 -19.11
CA SER A 47 -25.36 -33.47 -19.73
C SER A 47 -24.47 -32.31 -20.20
N TYR A 48 -25.07 -31.29 -20.81
CA TYR A 48 -24.39 -30.07 -21.23
C TYR A 48 -23.86 -29.28 -20.02
N PHE A 49 -24.67 -29.10 -18.98
CA PHE A 49 -24.27 -28.45 -17.74
C PHE A 49 -23.11 -29.18 -17.04
N MET A 50 -23.17 -30.51 -16.96
CA MET A 50 -22.11 -31.33 -16.37
C MET A 50 -20.82 -31.26 -17.19
N LYS A 51 -20.90 -31.31 -18.52
CA LYS A 51 -19.74 -31.11 -19.41
C LYS A 51 -19.12 -29.73 -19.22
N HIS A 52 -19.94 -28.69 -19.11
CA HIS A 52 -19.49 -27.33 -18.85
C HIS A 52 -18.79 -27.22 -17.49
N LYS A 53 -19.33 -27.84 -16.44
CA LYS A 53 -18.71 -27.88 -15.11
C LYS A 53 -17.39 -28.64 -15.09
N VAL A 54 -17.29 -29.74 -15.82
CA VAL A 54 -16.04 -30.50 -15.97
C VAL A 54 -15.00 -29.66 -16.72
N LEU A 55 -15.39 -28.98 -17.79
CA LEU A 55 -14.50 -28.08 -18.54
C LEU A 55 -14.03 -26.90 -17.67
N GLU A 56 -14.93 -26.27 -16.93
CA GLU A 56 -14.61 -25.18 -15.98
C GLU A 56 -13.57 -25.64 -14.95
N ARG A 57 -13.77 -26.83 -14.35
CA ARG A 57 -12.82 -27.42 -13.39
C ARG A 57 -11.49 -27.77 -14.05
N TRP A 58 -11.51 -28.28 -15.27
CA TRP A 58 -10.30 -28.61 -16.01
C TRP A 58 -9.49 -27.36 -16.37
N ILE A 59 -10.14 -26.29 -16.84
CA ILE A 59 -9.50 -24.99 -17.11
C ILE A 59 -8.92 -24.42 -15.80
N PHE A 60 -9.69 -24.45 -14.72
CA PHE A 60 -9.21 -24.00 -13.41
C PHE A 60 -7.98 -24.78 -12.96
N TRP A 61 -7.97 -26.11 -13.12
CA TRP A 61 -6.81 -26.96 -12.84
C TRP A 61 -5.62 -26.62 -13.73
N LEU A 62 -5.82 -26.48 -15.05
CA LEU A 62 -4.77 -26.14 -16.00
C LEU A 62 -4.07 -24.83 -15.60
N PHE A 63 -4.84 -23.78 -15.32
CA PHE A 63 -4.25 -22.50 -14.94
C PHE A 63 -3.63 -22.54 -13.55
N SER A 64 -4.30 -23.11 -12.56
CA SER A 64 -3.85 -23.09 -11.16
C SER A 64 -2.67 -24.02 -10.89
N CYS A 65 -2.61 -25.17 -11.56
CA CYS A 65 -1.61 -26.21 -11.29
C CYS A 65 -0.49 -26.28 -12.33
N LEU A 66 -0.70 -25.77 -13.55
CA LEU A 66 0.32 -25.80 -14.60
C LEU A 66 0.78 -24.40 -14.99
N VAL A 67 -0.12 -23.57 -15.53
CA VAL A 67 0.27 -22.26 -16.12
C VAL A 67 0.85 -21.31 -15.08
N VAL A 68 0.13 -21.06 -13.98
CA VAL A 68 0.57 -20.13 -12.94
C VAL A 68 1.87 -20.60 -12.26
N PRO A 69 2.02 -21.87 -11.85
CA PRO A 69 3.29 -22.37 -11.30
C PRO A 69 4.45 -22.29 -12.30
N LEU A 70 4.24 -22.57 -13.59
CA LEU A 70 5.29 -22.45 -14.61
C LEU A 70 5.76 -21.00 -14.79
N VAL A 71 4.82 -20.05 -14.84
CA VAL A 71 5.14 -18.63 -14.92
C VAL A 71 5.90 -18.20 -13.66
N GLN A 72 5.40 -18.55 -12.47
CA GLN A 72 6.05 -18.24 -11.19
C GLN A 72 7.43 -18.90 -11.03
N ALA A 73 7.67 -20.05 -11.68
CA ALA A 73 8.95 -20.73 -11.65
C ALA A 73 10.01 -20.00 -12.47
N ASN A 74 9.65 -19.44 -13.63
CA ASN A 74 10.58 -18.87 -14.61
C ASN A 74 10.65 -17.34 -14.61
N PHE A 75 9.55 -16.67 -14.27
CA PHE A 75 9.40 -15.23 -14.37
C PHE A 75 9.04 -14.60 -13.03
N TYR A 76 9.60 -13.42 -12.79
CA TYR A 76 9.11 -12.46 -11.81
C TYR A 76 8.14 -11.52 -12.50
N VAL A 77 6.88 -11.54 -12.05
CA VAL A 77 5.80 -10.74 -12.65
C VAL A 77 5.52 -9.55 -11.75
N THR A 78 5.65 -8.34 -12.30
CA THR A 78 5.41 -7.10 -11.56
C THR A 78 4.86 -6.01 -12.47
N GLU A 79 4.10 -5.10 -11.90
CA GLU A 79 3.73 -3.82 -12.51
C GLU A 79 4.96 -2.90 -12.55
N SER A 80 5.01 -1.98 -13.51
CA SER A 80 5.94 -0.85 -13.50
C SER A 80 5.26 0.39 -12.91
N GLU A 81 6.04 1.37 -12.46
CA GLU A 81 5.47 2.59 -11.88
C GLU A 81 4.64 3.41 -12.88
N HIS A 82 5.08 3.47 -14.15
CA HIS A 82 4.41 4.21 -15.21
C HIS A 82 3.35 3.38 -15.97
N GLY A 83 3.51 2.05 -16.00
CA GLY A 83 2.58 1.12 -16.63
C GLY A 83 1.43 0.76 -15.71
N LYS A 84 0.49 1.69 -15.50
CA LYS A 84 -0.74 1.58 -14.67
C LYS A 84 -1.11 0.16 -14.22
N GLN A 85 -1.77 -0.61 -15.09
CA GLN A 85 -2.20 -2.00 -14.87
C GLN A 85 -1.43 -2.97 -15.78
N ASP A 86 -0.34 -2.48 -16.38
CA ASP A 86 0.45 -3.27 -17.32
C ASP A 86 1.39 -4.18 -16.55
N MET A 87 1.38 -5.46 -16.93
CA MET A 87 2.14 -6.51 -16.26
C MET A 87 3.42 -6.82 -17.04
N PHE A 88 4.56 -6.71 -16.36
CA PHE A 88 5.87 -6.98 -16.93
C PHE A 88 6.41 -8.32 -16.40
N TYR A 89 7.02 -9.10 -17.29
CA TYR A 89 7.55 -10.43 -17.01
C TYR A 89 9.08 -10.41 -17.12
N TYR A 90 9.78 -10.46 -15.99
CA TYR A 90 11.23 -10.50 -15.94
C TYR A 90 11.71 -11.93 -15.74
N ARG A 91 12.70 -12.40 -16.50
CA ARG A 91 13.35 -13.69 -16.19
C ARG A 91 13.98 -13.63 -14.80
N LYS A 92 13.85 -14.69 -14.00
CA LYS A 92 14.35 -14.69 -12.61
C LYS A 92 15.82 -14.34 -12.48
N SER A 93 16.68 -14.86 -13.35
CA SER A 93 18.12 -14.56 -13.33
C SER A 93 18.43 -13.07 -13.57
N ILE A 94 17.64 -12.39 -14.40
CA ILE A 94 17.78 -10.94 -14.63
C ILE A 94 17.26 -10.18 -13.41
N TRP A 95 16.10 -10.59 -12.89
CA TRP A 95 15.50 -9.99 -11.70
C TRP A 95 16.42 -10.09 -10.47
N GLU A 96 17.08 -11.22 -10.27
CA GLU A 96 18.04 -11.43 -9.19
C GLU A 96 19.25 -10.49 -9.31
N LYS A 97 19.77 -10.27 -10.53
CA LYS A 97 20.86 -9.30 -10.78
C LYS A 97 20.44 -7.87 -10.45
N LEU A 98 19.27 -7.45 -10.93
CA LEU A 98 18.70 -6.12 -10.64
C LEU A 98 18.48 -5.93 -9.14
N THR A 99 17.93 -6.94 -8.48
CA THR A 99 17.64 -6.93 -7.05
C THR A 99 18.93 -6.87 -6.23
N SER A 100 19.95 -7.65 -6.60
CA SER A 100 21.24 -7.63 -5.91
C SER A 100 21.90 -6.25 -5.99
N SER A 101 21.89 -5.63 -7.18
CA SER A 101 22.38 -4.25 -7.36
C SER A 101 21.58 -3.24 -6.54
N ALA A 102 20.25 -3.36 -6.51
CA ALA A 102 19.39 -2.50 -5.71
C ALA A 102 19.68 -2.63 -4.21
N ILE A 103 19.87 -3.84 -3.69
CA ILE A 103 20.20 -4.07 -2.27
C ILE A 103 21.56 -3.47 -1.91
N THR A 104 22.57 -3.60 -2.77
CA THR A 104 23.87 -2.97 -2.54
C THR A 104 23.71 -1.45 -2.43
N CYS A 105 23.01 -0.83 -3.38
CA CYS A 105 22.74 0.61 -3.36
C CYS A 105 21.94 1.05 -2.12
N LEU A 106 21.01 0.21 -1.63
CA LEU A 106 20.28 0.49 -0.39
C LEU A 106 21.19 0.45 0.83
N LYS A 107 22.10 -0.51 0.89
CA LYS A 107 23.08 -0.61 1.98
C LYS A 107 23.98 0.61 2.06
N ASP A 108 24.42 1.10 0.90
CA ASP A 108 25.35 2.23 0.83
C ASP A 108 24.69 3.57 1.23
N ARG A 109 23.36 3.67 1.13
CA ARG A 109 22.65 4.95 1.34
C ARG A 109 22.00 5.07 2.70
N SER A 110 21.20 4.10 3.12
CA SER A 110 20.22 4.34 4.21
C SER A 110 19.75 3.10 4.95
N PHE A 111 20.37 1.94 4.70
CA PHE A 111 19.95 0.68 5.32
C PHE A 111 21.14 -0.13 5.83
N HIS A 112 21.18 -0.49 7.10
CA HIS A 112 22.14 -1.47 7.60
C HIS A 112 21.49 -2.82 7.86
N SER A 113 22.28 -3.89 7.74
CA SER A 113 21.79 -5.24 8.02
C SER A 113 21.65 -5.49 9.51
N LEU A 114 20.57 -6.16 9.89
CA LEU A 114 20.35 -6.62 11.27
C LEU A 114 20.44 -8.14 11.36
N ASP A 115 20.96 -8.62 12.48
CA ASP A 115 20.93 -10.02 12.85
C ASP A 115 19.59 -10.42 13.49
N GLY A 116 19.33 -11.72 13.58
CA GLY A 116 18.08 -12.22 14.12
C GLY A 116 17.85 -11.89 15.60
N ALA A 117 18.91 -11.71 16.40
CA ALA A 117 18.76 -11.38 17.82
C ALA A 117 18.39 -9.90 18.01
N SER A 118 19.04 -8.97 17.29
CA SER A 118 18.69 -7.55 17.35
C SER A 118 17.26 -7.29 16.87
N VAL A 119 16.82 -7.99 15.81
CA VAL A 119 15.43 -7.89 15.32
C VAL A 119 14.44 -8.33 16.40
N ARG A 120 14.72 -9.43 17.11
CA ARG A 120 13.85 -9.89 18.21
C ARG A 120 13.81 -8.88 19.35
N ASN A 121 14.94 -8.28 19.71
CA ASN A 121 15.01 -7.25 20.75
C ASN A 121 14.22 -5.99 20.39
N ILE A 122 14.28 -5.55 19.12
CA ILE A 122 13.47 -4.42 18.65
C ILE A 122 11.98 -4.77 18.73
N ILE A 123 11.60 -5.95 18.25
CA ILE A 123 10.19 -6.35 18.18
C ILE A 123 9.61 -6.64 19.57
N SER A 124 10.39 -7.16 20.52
CA SER A 124 9.91 -7.43 21.88
C SER A 124 9.46 -6.17 22.63
N ASN A 125 9.98 -5.01 22.25
CA ASN A 125 9.64 -3.75 22.89
C ASN A 125 8.34 -3.13 22.35
N ARG A 126 7.72 -3.69 21.30
CA ARG A 126 6.58 -3.06 20.62
C ARG A 126 5.50 -4.05 20.18
N SER A 127 4.37 -3.54 19.72
CA SER A 127 3.18 -4.35 19.39
C SER A 127 3.06 -4.75 17.91
N PHE A 128 3.99 -4.32 17.05
CA PHE A 128 4.04 -4.67 15.62
C PHE A 128 5.41 -5.26 15.22
N GLY A 129 5.37 -6.13 14.20
CA GLY A 129 6.58 -6.83 13.75
C GLY A 129 7.41 -6.03 12.75
N PHE A 130 7.92 -6.73 11.75
CA PHE A 130 8.62 -6.15 10.60
C PHE A 130 7.73 -6.18 9.35
N SER A 131 8.13 -5.43 8.32
CA SER A 131 7.45 -5.43 7.03
C SER A 131 8.29 -6.12 5.96
N LYS A 132 7.63 -6.70 4.95
CA LYS A 132 8.34 -7.32 3.82
C LYS A 132 8.61 -6.28 2.75
N LEU A 133 9.83 -6.29 2.24
CA LEU A 133 10.24 -5.41 1.17
C LEU A 133 9.75 -5.93 -0.19
N ARG A 134 9.14 -5.06 -0.98
CA ARG A 134 8.79 -5.26 -2.38
C ARG A 134 9.59 -4.27 -3.22
N LEU A 135 10.19 -4.77 -4.28
CA LEU A 135 10.92 -3.96 -5.26
C LEU A 135 10.06 -3.80 -6.51
N CYS A 136 9.92 -2.57 -6.98
CA CYS A 136 9.20 -2.25 -8.23
C CYS A 136 10.16 -1.59 -9.23
N PRO A 137 10.22 -2.05 -10.49
CA PRO A 137 11.07 -1.42 -11.50
C PRO A 137 10.65 0.03 -11.79
N LYS A 138 11.65 0.89 -12.00
CA LYS A 138 11.54 2.24 -12.57
C LYS A 138 12.40 2.32 -13.84
N GLU A 139 12.23 3.39 -14.62
CA GLU A 139 13.04 3.64 -15.83
C GLU A 139 14.54 3.62 -15.54
N ASN A 140 14.97 4.29 -14.48
CA ASN A 140 16.39 4.41 -14.10
C ASN A 140 16.69 3.80 -12.72
N GLY A 141 16.05 2.69 -12.35
CA GLY A 141 16.36 2.00 -11.09
C GLY A 141 15.19 1.21 -10.51
N VAL A 142 15.14 1.13 -9.17
CA VAL A 142 14.14 0.35 -8.44
C VAL A 142 13.53 1.18 -7.33
N ARG A 143 12.19 1.14 -7.23
CA ARG A 143 11.44 1.68 -6.11
C ARG A 143 11.32 0.64 -5.00
N VAL A 144 11.58 1.09 -3.78
CA VAL A 144 11.54 0.26 -2.58
C VAL A 144 10.22 0.51 -1.86
N LEU A 145 9.41 -0.52 -1.70
CA LEU A 145 8.09 -0.46 -1.07
C LEU A 145 8.03 -1.41 0.12
N ALA A 146 7.56 -0.93 1.26
CA ALA A 146 7.36 -1.75 2.45
C ALA A 146 5.90 -2.23 2.53
N ASN A 147 5.70 -3.55 2.57
CA ASN A 147 4.37 -4.13 2.78
C ASN A 147 4.00 -4.10 4.28
N LEU A 148 3.47 -2.96 4.71
CA LEU A 148 3.09 -2.67 6.09
C LEU A 148 1.65 -3.10 6.43
N LYS A 149 0.90 -3.60 5.44
CA LYS A 149 -0.47 -4.12 5.61
C LYS A 149 -0.48 -5.59 6.02
N ALA A 150 0.52 -6.36 5.59
CA ALA A 150 0.64 -7.77 5.94
C ALA A 150 1.15 -7.95 7.37
N SER A 151 0.63 -8.97 8.07
CA SER A 151 1.23 -9.44 9.32
C SER A 151 2.57 -10.13 9.04
N SER A 152 3.45 -10.11 10.03
CA SER A 152 4.75 -10.80 9.97
C SER A 152 4.78 -11.97 10.94
N ARG A 153 5.64 -12.95 10.63
CA ARG A 153 5.89 -14.12 11.45
C ARG A 153 7.39 -14.43 11.48
N MET A 154 7.88 -14.85 12.64
CA MET A 154 9.29 -15.22 12.83
C MET A 154 9.40 -16.54 13.58
N PRO A 155 10.37 -17.42 13.28
CA PRO A 155 10.60 -18.62 14.07
C PRO A 155 10.92 -18.27 15.53
N SER A 156 10.31 -18.98 16.48
CA SER A 156 10.51 -18.73 17.90
C SER A 156 11.91 -19.17 18.34
N GLN A 157 12.51 -18.42 19.28
CA GLN A 157 13.87 -18.68 19.75
C GLN A 157 14.01 -20.05 20.45
N GLU A 158 12.94 -20.54 21.10
CA GLU A 158 12.85 -21.87 21.70
C GLU A 158 13.08 -23.01 20.69
N SER A 159 12.66 -22.81 19.44
CA SER A 159 12.82 -23.82 18.38
C SER A 159 14.25 -23.89 17.83
N LEU A 160 14.98 -22.77 17.85
CA LEU A 160 16.37 -22.68 17.36
C LEU A 160 17.37 -23.24 18.39
N LEU A 161 17.15 -23.03 19.69
CA LEU A 161 18.02 -23.53 20.76
C LEU A 161 17.92 -25.05 20.95
N ARG A 162 16.76 -25.66 20.67
CA ARG A 162 16.59 -27.13 20.71
C ARG A 162 17.30 -27.87 19.58
N ASP A 163 17.57 -27.21 18.47
CA ASP A 163 18.33 -27.80 17.35
C ASP A 163 19.83 -27.89 17.66
N GLN A 164 20.36 -27.04 18.54
CA GLN A 164 21.78 -27.10 18.94
C GLN A 164 22.08 -28.13 20.05
N SER A 165 21.10 -28.45 20.90
CA SER A 165 21.31 -29.37 22.05
C SER A 165 21.04 -30.85 21.76
N CYS A 166 20.64 -31.22 20.55
CA CYS A 166 20.29 -32.60 20.19
C CYS A 166 21.34 -33.28 19.30
N ARG A 167 22.61 -33.39 19.74
CA ARG A 167 23.64 -34.24 19.11
C ARG A 167 23.96 -35.54 19.87
N MET A 168 23.11 -35.97 20.80
CA MET A 168 23.27 -37.29 21.44
C MET A 168 22.02 -38.15 21.28
N HIS A 169 22.24 -39.26 20.56
CA HIS A 169 21.51 -40.52 20.51
C HIS A 169 20.06 -40.53 21.01
N LYS A 170 19.12 -40.71 20.08
CA LYS A 170 18.04 -41.71 20.20
C LYS A 170 17.29 -41.85 18.87
N LYS A 171 17.19 -43.10 18.39
CA LYS A 171 16.27 -43.51 17.32
C LYS A 171 14.84 -43.19 17.75
N ALA A 172 14.24 -42.15 17.19
CA ALA A 172 12.83 -41.85 17.38
C ALA A 172 12.23 -41.29 16.08
N ARG A 173 11.06 -41.81 15.74
CA ARG A 173 10.24 -41.64 14.53
C ARG A 173 10.31 -40.24 13.90
N LEU A 174 10.49 -40.18 12.58
CA LEU A 174 10.38 -38.95 11.77
C LEU A 174 8.93 -38.43 11.76
N HIS A 175 8.56 -37.65 12.78
CA HIS A 175 7.53 -36.63 12.61
C HIS A 175 8.25 -35.29 12.45
N PRO A 176 7.98 -34.50 11.39
CA PRO A 176 8.59 -33.18 11.27
C PRO A 176 8.14 -32.34 12.47
N LYS A 177 9.08 -32.04 13.38
CA LYS A 177 8.83 -31.19 14.55
C LYS A 177 8.33 -29.84 14.03
N ARG A 178 7.10 -29.46 14.40
CA ARG A 178 6.50 -28.19 13.99
C ARG A 178 7.32 -27.05 14.58
N VAL A 179 8.01 -26.30 13.73
CA VAL A 179 8.66 -25.04 14.10
C VAL A 179 7.56 -24.09 14.58
N LYS A 180 7.66 -23.62 15.83
CA LYS A 180 6.75 -22.63 16.40
C LYS A 180 7.10 -21.25 15.85
N PHE A 181 6.09 -20.49 15.44
CA PHE A 181 6.25 -19.16 14.88
C PHE A 181 5.55 -18.13 15.76
N ASP A 182 6.25 -17.05 16.07
CA ASP A 182 5.69 -15.87 16.71
C ASP A 182 5.01 -15.02 15.64
N HIS A 183 3.77 -14.60 15.92
CA HIS A 183 2.92 -13.86 14.99
C HIS A 183 2.76 -12.43 15.47
N PHE A 184 2.99 -11.48 14.56
CA PHE A 184 2.93 -10.06 14.86
C PHE A 184 1.84 -9.38 14.03
N LYS A 185 1.17 -8.41 14.65
CA LYS A 185 0.21 -7.56 13.96
C LYS A 185 0.92 -6.75 12.86
N SER A 186 0.18 -6.41 11.81
CA SER A 186 0.72 -5.54 10.76
C SER A 186 0.93 -4.12 11.30
N VAL A 187 1.95 -3.45 10.78
CA VAL A 187 2.33 -2.11 11.23
C VAL A 187 1.18 -1.12 11.03
N ASN A 188 0.54 -1.15 9.86
CA ASN A 188 -0.62 -0.30 9.57
C ASN A 188 -1.86 -0.61 10.44
N CYS A 189 -1.95 -1.81 11.02
CA CYS A 189 -3.02 -2.14 11.95
C CYS A 189 -2.81 -1.44 13.30
N VAL A 190 -1.58 -1.47 13.84
CA VAL A 190 -1.24 -0.80 15.10
C VAL A 190 -1.25 0.72 14.94
N LEU A 191 -0.71 1.24 13.83
CA LEU A 191 -0.65 2.69 13.59
C LEU A 191 -2.00 3.31 13.19
N ARG A 192 -3.08 2.53 13.14
CA ARG A 192 -4.42 3.02 12.75
C ARG A 192 -4.89 4.15 13.67
N ASP A 193 -4.58 4.04 14.94
CA ASP A 193 -5.04 4.95 15.97
C ASP A 193 -4.29 6.27 15.89
N LEU A 194 -2.96 6.16 15.81
CA LEU A 194 -2.07 7.28 15.53
C LEU A 194 -2.46 8.00 14.24
N HIS A 195 -2.79 7.25 13.19
CA HIS A 195 -3.28 7.83 11.93
C HIS A 195 -4.61 8.56 12.12
N ALA A 196 -5.55 8.01 12.89
CA ALA A 196 -6.82 8.66 13.17
C ALA A 196 -6.65 9.96 13.97
N VAL A 197 -5.77 9.96 14.98
CA VAL A 197 -5.43 11.17 15.76
C VAL A 197 -4.77 12.22 14.88
N LEU A 198 -3.71 11.86 14.14
CA LEU A 198 -3.01 12.81 13.27
C LEU A 198 -3.92 13.38 12.19
N LYS A 199 -4.81 12.56 11.62
CA LYS A 199 -5.81 13.04 10.65
C LYS A 199 -6.84 13.98 11.30
N GLY A 200 -7.20 13.74 12.56
CA GLY A 200 -8.03 14.66 13.34
C GLY A 200 -7.34 15.99 13.60
N LEU A 201 -6.08 15.96 14.03
CA LEU A 201 -5.25 17.15 14.26
C LEU A 201 -5.02 17.94 12.97
N GLN A 202 -4.79 17.26 11.84
CA GLN A 202 -4.73 17.88 10.51
C GLN A 202 -5.94 18.77 10.22
N MET A 203 -7.15 18.35 10.59
CA MET A 203 -8.38 19.11 10.32
C MET A 203 -8.54 20.30 11.26
N LYS A 204 -7.88 20.28 12.41
CA LYS A 204 -7.90 21.36 13.40
C LYS A 204 -6.81 22.40 13.15
N GLU A 205 -5.63 21.94 12.75
CA GLU A 205 -4.42 22.74 12.61
C GLU A 205 -3.88 22.66 11.17
N SER A 206 -4.73 23.00 10.19
CA SER A 206 -4.37 22.95 8.76
C SER A 206 -3.14 23.79 8.43
N GLU A 207 -2.92 24.89 9.17
CA GLU A 207 -1.75 25.76 9.05
C GLU A 207 -0.44 25.03 9.31
N LYS A 208 -0.43 23.98 10.16
CA LYS A 208 0.80 23.22 10.45
C LYS A 208 1.29 22.40 9.26
N LEU A 209 0.42 22.10 8.30
CA LEU A 209 0.72 21.35 7.08
C LEU A 209 1.17 22.26 5.93
N GLY A 210 1.19 23.58 6.15
CA GLY A 210 1.52 24.56 5.12
C GLY A 210 0.61 24.45 3.90
N SER A 211 1.23 24.52 2.72
CA SER A 211 0.55 24.51 1.44
C SER A 211 0.17 23.10 0.95
N SER A 212 0.42 22.05 1.74
CA SER A 212 0.11 20.65 1.40
C SER A 212 -1.35 20.43 0.96
N VAL A 213 -1.52 19.50 0.02
CA VAL A 213 -2.81 19.05 -0.53
C VAL A 213 -2.82 17.51 -0.61
N PHE A 214 -3.96 16.87 -0.34
CA PHE A 214 -4.06 15.40 -0.28
C PHE A 214 -4.95 14.79 -1.36
N ASP A 215 -5.81 15.60 -1.98
CA ASP A 215 -6.57 15.21 -3.16
C ASP A 215 -6.78 16.37 -4.14
N TYR A 216 -7.34 16.07 -5.31
CA TYR A 216 -7.63 17.09 -6.33
C TYR A 216 -8.71 18.09 -5.89
N ASN A 217 -9.57 17.74 -4.94
CA ASN A 217 -10.55 18.69 -4.40
C ASN A 217 -9.86 19.72 -3.52
N ASP A 218 -8.86 19.32 -2.74
CA ASP A 218 -8.03 20.23 -1.95
C ASP A 218 -7.27 21.21 -2.85
N VAL A 219 -6.73 20.73 -3.98
CA VAL A 219 -6.10 21.59 -5.00
C VAL A 219 -7.09 22.62 -5.51
N TYR A 220 -8.29 22.17 -5.92
CA TYR A 220 -9.35 23.06 -6.40
C TYR A 220 -9.75 24.10 -5.35
N ARG A 221 -9.90 23.68 -4.08
CA ARG A 221 -10.26 24.55 -2.96
C ARG A 221 -9.22 25.63 -2.67
N LYS A 222 -7.93 25.39 -2.94
CA LYS A 222 -6.87 26.39 -2.77
C LYS A 222 -6.71 27.27 -4.01
N LEU A 223 -6.75 26.68 -5.20
CA LEU A 223 -6.46 27.38 -6.46
C LEU A 223 -7.62 28.30 -6.90
N CYS A 224 -8.87 27.87 -6.75
CA CYS A 224 -10.01 28.66 -7.22
C CYS A 224 -10.16 30.01 -6.52
N PRO A 225 -10.08 30.12 -5.17
CA PRO A 225 -10.12 31.42 -4.51
C PRO A 225 -9.00 32.36 -4.95
N PHE A 226 -7.79 31.84 -5.18
CA PHE A 226 -6.66 32.61 -5.71
C PHE A 226 -6.97 33.19 -7.10
N LEU A 227 -7.47 32.37 -8.03
CA LEU A 227 -7.82 32.83 -9.39
C LEU A 227 -8.99 33.82 -9.38
N ILE A 228 -9.98 33.63 -8.49
CA ILE A 228 -11.10 34.56 -8.33
C ILE A 228 -10.61 35.90 -7.76
N GLY A 229 -9.76 35.88 -6.72
CA GLY A 229 -9.16 37.09 -6.15
C GLY A 229 -8.41 37.90 -7.21
N LEU A 230 -7.56 37.22 -7.99
CA LEU A 230 -6.80 37.82 -9.07
C LEU A 230 -7.67 38.50 -10.15
N LYS A 231 -8.81 37.88 -10.48
CA LYS A 231 -9.79 38.42 -11.42
C LYS A 231 -10.57 39.61 -10.85
N ASN A 232 -10.81 39.63 -9.54
CA ASN A 232 -11.59 40.70 -8.91
C ASN A 232 -10.75 41.97 -8.69
N GLU A 233 -9.44 41.84 -8.54
CA GLU A 233 -8.51 42.98 -8.33
C GLU A 233 -8.25 43.81 -9.60
N SER A 234 -8.56 43.29 -10.79
CA SER A 234 -8.24 43.96 -12.05
C SER A 234 -9.25 43.67 -13.15
N THR A 235 -9.54 44.67 -13.99
CA THR A 235 -10.48 44.53 -15.13
C THR A 235 -9.92 43.61 -16.23
N ILE A 236 -8.61 43.41 -16.24
CA ILE A 236 -7.86 42.58 -17.18
C ILE A 236 -7.03 41.58 -16.37
N MET A 237 -7.17 40.29 -16.67
CA MET A 237 -6.43 39.23 -15.98
C MET A 237 -4.91 39.49 -16.02
N PRO A 238 -4.22 39.58 -14.87
CA PRO A 238 -2.80 39.82 -14.85
C PRO A 238 -2.03 38.58 -15.32
N ARG A 239 -0.81 38.78 -15.83
CA ARG A 239 0.05 37.68 -16.28
C ARG A 239 0.53 36.88 -15.08
N VAL A 240 0.20 35.59 -15.04
CA VAL A 240 0.63 34.66 -14.00
C VAL A 240 1.77 33.80 -14.53
N PHE A 241 2.83 33.66 -13.74
CA PHE A 241 3.90 32.71 -13.98
C PHE A 241 3.72 31.51 -13.06
N VAL A 242 3.91 30.30 -13.60
CA VAL A 242 3.84 29.06 -12.84
C VAL A 242 5.22 28.40 -12.88
N VAL A 243 5.80 28.19 -11.71
CA VAL A 243 7.07 27.45 -11.54
C VAL A 243 6.73 26.05 -11.06
N ILE A 244 7.22 25.04 -11.78
CA ILE A 244 7.04 23.64 -11.43
C ILE A 244 8.39 23.11 -10.94
N SER A 245 8.41 22.56 -9.73
CA SER A 245 9.60 21.94 -9.13
C SER A 245 9.23 20.56 -8.61
N ASP A 246 10.15 19.61 -8.79
CA ASP A 246 9.99 18.24 -8.28
C ASP A 246 11.03 17.96 -7.18
N VAL A 247 10.58 17.32 -6.10
CA VAL A 247 11.44 16.93 -4.98
C VAL A 247 11.78 15.46 -5.11
N VAL A 248 13.04 15.19 -5.47
CA VAL A 248 13.54 13.84 -5.66
C VAL A 248 13.50 13.07 -4.33
N LYS A 249 12.85 11.90 -4.33
CA LYS A 249 12.81 10.97 -3.20
C LYS A 249 12.34 11.61 -1.88
N ALA A 250 11.28 12.41 -1.95
CA ALA A 250 10.78 13.17 -0.80
C ALA A 250 10.55 12.38 0.51
N PHE A 251 10.22 11.09 0.44
CA PHE A 251 10.10 10.24 1.63
C PHE A 251 11.43 9.75 2.18
N ASP A 252 12.39 9.49 1.30
CA ASP A 252 13.69 8.92 1.66
C ASP A 252 14.64 10.01 2.16
N SER A 253 14.36 11.29 1.89
CA SER A 253 15.13 12.46 2.32
C SER A 253 14.69 13.06 3.66
N VAL A 254 13.68 12.48 4.32
CA VAL A 254 13.17 13.02 5.59
C VAL A 254 14.18 12.76 6.72
N ASP A 255 14.65 13.81 7.38
CA ASP A 255 15.37 13.70 8.64
C ASP A 255 14.40 13.22 9.74
N GLN A 256 14.71 12.04 10.27
CA GLN A 256 13.89 11.37 11.27
C GLN A 256 13.86 12.10 12.62
N ASP A 257 14.99 12.67 13.07
CA ASP A 257 15.08 13.38 14.36
C ASP A 257 14.34 14.71 14.27
N LYS A 258 14.55 15.44 13.17
CA LYS A 258 13.83 16.67 12.90
C LYS A 258 12.32 16.40 12.79
N LEU A 259 11.89 15.37 12.07
CA LEU A 259 10.50 14.95 12.01
C LEU A 259 9.93 14.68 13.40
N LEU A 260 10.62 13.89 14.23
CA LEU A 260 10.17 13.56 15.58
C LEU A 260 10.10 14.81 16.48
N SER A 261 10.99 15.79 16.29
CA SER A 261 10.93 17.08 16.99
C SER A 261 9.69 17.90 16.59
N ILE A 262 9.36 17.93 15.30
CA ILE A 262 8.16 18.61 14.78
C ILE A 262 6.90 17.95 15.36
N MET A 263 6.89 16.62 15.44
CA MET A 263 5.77 15.84 15.98
C MET A 263 5.54 16.06 17.47
N LYS A 264 6.57 16.35 18.26
CA LYS A 264 6.38 16.77 19.67
C LYS A 264 5.53 18.03 19.80
N ASN A 265 5.65 18.96 18.84
CA ASN A 265 4.89 20.22 18.81
C ASN A 265 3.48 20.07 18.20
N VAL A 266 3.19 18.91 17.58
CA VAL A 266 1.85 18.58 17.06
C VAL A 266 1.01 17.92 18.14
N PHE A 267 1.58 17.01 18.94
CA PHE A 267 0.88 16.39 20.05
C PHE A 267 0.87 17.31 21.29
N LEU A 268 -0.10 18.21 21.36
CA LEU A 268 -0.21 19.16 22.48
C LEU A 268 -0.99 18.61 23.68
N GLN A 269 -2.03 17.80 23.45
CA GLN A 269 -2.85 17.18 24.50
C GLN A 269 -2.18 15.92 25.05
N ASP A 270 -2.39 15.64 26.34
CA ASP A 270 -1.87 14.43 27.00
C ASP A 270 -2.70 13.18 26.69
N GLU A 271 -3.99 13.34 26.44
CA GLU A 271 -4.89 12.25 26.04
C GLU A 271 -5.73 12.63 24.82
N TYR A 272 -5.97 11.64 23.95
CA TYR A 272 -6.80 11.77 22.75
C TYR A 272 -7.94 10.76 22.79
N LEU A 273 -9.17 11.25 22.70
CA LEU A 273 -10.37 10.43 22.65
C LEU A 273 -10.62 9.93 21.22
N LEU A 274 -10.62 8.61 21.04
CA LEU A 274 -11.02 7.95 19.80
C LEU A 274 -12.38 7.28 19.95
N LYS A 275 -13.31 7.60 19.04
CA LYS A 275 -14.60 6.91 18.89
C LYS A 275 -14.52 5.86 17.78
N GLN A 276 -15.19 4.72 17.97
CA GLN A 276 -15.21 3.63 17.00
C GLN A 276 -16.53 3.53 16.25
N PHE A 277 -16.43 3.28 14.94
CA PHE A 277 -17.57 3.18 14.03
C PHE A 277 -17.43 1.95 13.15
N HIS A 278 -18.55 1.33 12.81
CA HIS A 278 -18.63 0.40 11.69
C HIS A 278 -19.11 1.12 10.45
N GLN A 279 -18.29 1.11 9.41
CA GLN A 279 -18.70 1.49 8.08
C GLN A 279 -19.18 0.26 7.33
N VAL A 280 -20.49 0.19 7.10
CA VAL A 280 -21.13 -0.83 6.28
C VAL A 280 -21.24 -0.28 4.86
N VAL A 281 -20.45 -0.82 3.94
CA VAL A 281 -20.49 -0.48 2.52
C VAL A 281 -21.24 -1.58 1.79
N CYS A 282 -22.39 -1.22 1.23
CA CYS A 282 -23.16 -2.13 0.39
C CYS A 282 -22.76 -1.90 -1.07
N THR A 283 -22.23 -2.95 -1.71
CA THR A 283 -22.01 -2.98 -3.16
C THR A 283 -23.00 -3.96 -3.78
N LYS A 284 -23.34 -3.80 -5.06
CA LYS A 284 -24.26 -4.71 -5.78
C LYS A 284 -23.93 -6.20 -5.65
N LYS A 285 -22.68 -6.55 -5.32
CA LYS A 285 -22.17 -7.93 -5.23
C LYS A 285 -21.78 -8.38 -3.81
N SER A 286 -21.64 -7.46 -2.85
CA SER A 286 -21.17 -7.80 -1.51
C SER A 286 -21.46 -6.73 -0.48
N LEU A 287 -21.73 -7.17 0.75
CA LEU A 287 -21.73 -6.32 1.94
C LEU A 287 -20.35 -6.39 2.59
N ARG A 288 -19.72 -5.23 2.83
CA ARG A 288 -18.43 -5.15 3.52
C ARG A 288 -18.56 -4.27 4.75
N VAL A 289 -18.12 -4.79 5.89
CA VAL A 289 -18.08 -4.05 7.16
C VAL A 289 -16.63 -3.72 7.47
N HIS A 290 -16.36 -2.43 7.64
CA HIS A 290 -15.04 -1.91 7.98
C HIS A 290 -15.09 -1.18 9.31
N GLU A 291 -14.27 -1.59 10.25
CA GLU A 291 -14.09 -0.86 11.50
C GLU A 291 -13.19 0.35 11.29
N LYS A 292 -13.65 1.52 11.77
CA LYS A 292 -12.93 2.78 11.70
C LYS A 292 -12.87 3.43 13.09
N SER A 293 -11.74 4.04 13.39
CA SER A 293 -11.58 4.90 14.57
C SER A 293 -11.43 6.34 14.14
N ILE A 294 -12.02 7.25 14.91
CA ILE A 294 -12.09 8.67 14.61
C ILE A 294 -11.70 9.45 15.85
N PHE A 295 -10.86 10.46 15.67
CA PHE A 295 -10.57 11.42 16.72
C PHE A 295 -11.80 12.29 17.02
N SER A 296 -12.23 12.29 18.28
CA SER A 296 -13.36 13.07 18.77
C SER A 296 -12.83 14.15 19.72
N ASP A 297 -12.81 15.40 19.25
CA ASP A 297 -12.55 16.54 20.13
C ASP A 297 -13.86 16.91 20.84
N SER A 298 -13.82 17.17 22.14
CA SER A 298 -15.01 17.41 23.00
C SER A 298 -15.89 18.59 22.58
N ILE A 299 -15.42 19.42 21.66
CA ILE A 299 -16.02 20.72 21.28
C ILE A 299 -16.75 20.68 19.92
N SER A 300 -16.60 19.62 19.11
CA SER A 300 -17.31 19.54 17.83
C SER A 300 -17.90 18.16 17.59
N ASN A 301 -19.13 18.10 17.09
CA ASN A 301 -19.78 16.88 16.61
C ASN A 301 -18.82 16.13 15.66
N GLY A 302 -18.00 15.21 16.18
CA GLY A 302 -16.96 14.50 15.42
C GLY A 302 -17.52 13.76 14.20
N LEU A 303 -18.82 13.50 14.19
CA LEU A 303 -19.57 12.93 13.10
C LEU A 303 -19.67 13.86 11.87
N THR A 304 -19.86 15.18 12.03
CA THR A 304 -20.09 16.11 10.91
C THR A 304 -18.81 16.46 10.15
N LYS A 305 -17.68 16.62 10.86
CA LYS A 305 -16.35 16.83 10.24
C LYS A 305 -15.74 15.53 9.68
N PHE A 306 -16.14 14.37 10.20
CA PHE A 306 -15.74 13.09 9.61
C PHE A 306 -16.60 12.69 8.42
N ALA A 307 -17.90 12.98 8.45
CA ALA A 307 -18.80 12.85 7.31
C ALA A 307 -18.29 13.62 6.07
N SER A 308 -17.57 14.72 6.27
CA SER A 308 -16.97 15.50 5.18
C SER A 308 -15.58 15.02 4.74
N SER A 309 -14.77 14.42 5.64
CA SER A 309 -13.41 13.94 5.31
C SER A 309 -13.33 12.46 4.92
N VAL A 310 -14.27 11.63 5.37
CA VAL A 310 -14.69 10.42 4.66
C VAL A 310 -15.76 10.88 3.69
N LEU A 311 -15.33 11.56 2.63
CA LEU A 311 -16.10 11.69 1.40
C LEU A 311 -16.85 10.37 1.21
N PHE A 312 -18.17 10.44 1.31
CA PHE A 312 -19.10 9.38 0.95
C PHE A 312 -18.86 9.08 -0.53
N ARG A 313 -17.80 8.31 -0.84
CA ARG A 313 -17.42 7.92 -2.20
C ARG A 313 -18.47 6.99 -2.80
N SER A 314 -19.47 6.56 -2.03
CA SER A 314 -20.65 5.86 -2.51
C SER A 314 -21.90 6.27 -1.73
N LEU A 315 -23.02 6.42 -2.44
CA LEU A 315 -24.38 6.62 -1.90
C LEU A 315 -24.90 5.41 -1.09
N HIS A 316 -24.08 4.39 -0.86
CA HIS A 316 -24.47 3.10 -0.26
C HIS A 316 -23.60 2.75 0.96
N THR A 317 -23.37 3.74 1.82
CA THR A 317 -22.59 3.56 3.05
C THR A 317 -23.44 3.92 4.26
N VAL A 318 -23.53 3.01 5.23
CA VAL A 318 -24.12 3.26 6.55
C VAL A 318 -23.00 3.27 7.59
N LEU A 319 -22.97 4.30 8.43
CA LEU A 319 -22.07 4.38 9.59
C LEU A 319 -22.88 4.03 10.83
N VAL A 320 -22.41 3.04 11.57
CA VAL A 320 -22.99 2.63 12.85
C VAL A 320 -22.01 3.03 13.94
N ASP A 321 -22.42 3.94 14.82
CA ASP A 321 -21.66 4.27 16.02
C ASP A 321 -21.69 3.06 16.96
N LYS A 322 -20.52 2.68 17.49
CA LYS A 322 -20.44 1.61 18.50
C LYS A 322 -20.75 2.12 19.91
N GLU A 323 -20.84 3.44 20.09
CA GLU A 323 -20.83 4.13 21.39
C GLU A 323 -19.58 3.80 22.23
N TRP A 324 -18.59 3.14 21.61
CA TRP A 324 -17.34 2.80 22.23
C TRP A 324 -16.33 3.91 21.99
N SER A 325 -15.83 4.49 23.07
CA SER A 325 -14.75 5.44 23.04
C SER A 325 -13.58 4.95 23.88
N ARG A 326 -12.36 5.32 23.48
CA ARG A 326 -11.14 5.00 24.22
C ARG A 326 -10.23 6.22 24.26
N ASN A 327 -9.64 6.46 25.41
CA ASN A 327 -8.56 7.43 25.53
C ASN A 327 -7.24 6.76 25.19
N ILE A 328 -6.42 7.46 24.40
CA ILE A 328 -5.07 7.06 24.09
C ILE A 328 -4.14 8.15 24.60
N ARG A 329 -3.13 7.74 25.36
CA ARG A 329 -2.14 8.64 25.89
C ARG A 329 -1.17 9.10 24.82
N LYS A 330 -0.72 10.33 24.94
CA LYS A 330 0.32 10.92 24.08
C LYS A 330 1.60 10.10 24.08
N GLU A 331 1.99 9.57 25.23
CA GLU A 331 3.20 8.74 25.36
C GLU A 331 3.12 7.49 24.47
N ASP A 332 1.98 6.82 24.43
CA ASP A 332 1.78 5.61 23.62
C ASP A 332 1.80 5.94 22.12
N LEU A 333 1.19 7.07 21.72
CA LEU A 333 1.22 7.56 20.35
C LEU A 333 2.65 7.89 19.91
N TYR A 334 3.37 8.63 20.75
CA TYR A 334 4.74 9.05 20.47
C TYR A 334 5.71 7.85 20.46
N PHE A 335 5.50 6.88 21.34
CA PHE A 335 6.25 5.63 21.36
C PHE A 335 6.08 4.86 20.05
N ASN A 336 4.83 4.63 19.62
CA ASN A 336 4.54 3.93 18.37
C ASN A 336 5.08 4.69 17.15
N LEU A 337 5.01 6.02 17.15
CA LEU A 337 5.57 6.86 16.10
C LEU A 337 7.10 6.73 16.04
N THR A 338 7.77 6.82 17.18
CA THR A 338 9.23 6.72 17.28
C THR A 338 9.71 5.35 16.83
N GLU A 339 9.07 4.27 17.30
CA GLU A 339 9.36 2.91 16.85
C GLU A 339 9.13 2.71 15.35
N HIS A 340 8.10 3.35 14.79
CA HIS A 340 7.80 3.27 13.36
C HIS A 340 8.82 4.01 12.50
N VAL A 341 9.27 5.20 12.92
CA VAL A 341 10.20 6.04 12.16
C VAL A 341 11.63 5.56 12.32
N LYS A 342 12.12 5.43 13.56
CA LYS A 342 13.53 5.14 13.89
C LYS A 342 13.89 3.66 13.83
N ARG A 343 12.91 2.77 14.05
CA ARG A 343 13.14 1.31 14.13
C ARG A 343 12.32 0.55 13.08
N ASN A 344 12.21 1.11 11.88
CA ASN A 344 11.55 0.42 10.78
C ASN A 344 12.41 -0.76 10.28
N VAL A 345 11.98 -1.97 10.62
CA VAL A 345 12.64 -3.22 10.20
C VAL A 345 11.98 -3.74 8.92
N LEU A 346 12.81 -3.98 7.90
CA LEU A 346 12.43 -4.53 6.61
C LEU A 346 13.03 -5.92 6.43
N GLN A 347 12.23 -6.86 5.94
CA GLN A 347 12.71 -8.19 5.52
C GLN A 347 12.80 -8.27 4.01
N PHE A 348 13.98 -8.62 3.50
CA PHE A 348 14.20 -8.94 2.10
C PHE A 348 15.07 -10.19 1.99
N ASP A 349 14.63 -11.18 1.20
CA ASP A 349 15.33 -12.45 0.99
C ASP A 349 15.89 -13.10 2.27
N ARG A 350 15.00 -13.26 3.27
CA ARG A 350 15.29 -13.83 4.61
C ARG A 350 16.28 -13.02 5.47
N LYS A 351 16.84 -11.94 4.96
CA LYS A 351 17.69 -10.99 5.70
C LYS A 351 16.85 -9.84 6.22
N PHE A 352 17.32 -9.22 7.30
CA PHE A 352 16.68 -8.07 7.92
C PHE A 352 17.55 -6.83 7.75
N TYR A 353 16.89 -5.69 7.58
CA TYR A 353 17.49 -4.39 7.38
C TYR A 353 16.76 -3.36 8.23
N LEU A 354 17.49 -2.41 8.80
CA LEU A 354 16.91 -1.22 9.44
C LEU A 354 16.98 -0.04 8.48
N GLN A 355 15.93 0.79 8.47
CA GLN A 355 15.95 2.07 7.75
C GLN A 355 16.49 3.18 8.63
N ASP A 356 17.60 3.80 8.24
CA ASP A 356 18.28 4.84 9.02
C ASP A 356 17.84 6.27 8.66
N VAL A 357 17.46 6.48 7.40
CA VAL A 357 17.06 7.80 6.86
C VAL A 357 15.71 7.69 6.15
N GLY A 358 14.93 8.76 6.23
CA GLY A 358 13.62 8.83 5.62
C GLY A 358 12.55 8.06 6.38
N ILE A 359 11.39 7.95 5.75
CA ILE A 359 10.20 7.25 6.27
C ILE A 359 9.74 6.14 5.33
N PRO A 360 9.13 5.06 5.85
CA PRO A 360 8.79 3.90 5.04
C PRO A 360 7.69 4.17 4.01
N GLN A 361 7.96 3.88 2.74
CA GLN A 361 6.94 3.93 1.69
C GLN A 361 5.92 2.79 1.86
N GLY A 362 4.63 3.12 1.88
CA GLY A 362 3.53 2.16 2.09
C GLY A 362 2.92 2.19 3.51
N SER A 363 3.47 3.02 4.40
CA SER A 363 2.83 3.31 5.69
C SER A 363 1.60 4.17 5.47
N VAL A 364 0.58 3.96 6.31
CA VAL A 364 -0.57 4.85 6.39
C VAL A 364 -0.20 6.25 6.87
N LEU A 365 0.93 6.41 7.56
CA LEU A 365 1.36 7.69 8.12
C LEU A 365 2.25 8.51 7.18
N SER A 366 2.98 7.87 6.26
CA SER A 366 4.11 8.53 5.59
C SER A 366 3.72 9.78 4.81
N SER A 367 2.59 9.77 4.08
CA SER A 367 2.12 10.97 3.38
C SER A 367 1.85 12.13 4.33
N LEU A 368 1.22 11.86 5.48
CA LEU A 368 0.87 12.89 6.44
C LEU A 368 2.10 13.42 7.19
N LEU A 369 3.01 12.51 7.60
CA LEU A 369 4.28 12.89 8.23
C LEU A 369 5.14 13.73 7.29
N CYS A 370 5.20 13.34 6.01
CA CYS A 370 5.88 14.09 4.96
C CYS A 370 5.31 15.50 4.80
N SER A 371 3.97 15.65 4.76
CA SER A 371 3.33 16.95 4.71
C SER A 371 3.60 17.83 5.95
N PHE A 372 3.67 17.25 7.15
CA PHE A 372 4.07 18.02 8.34
C PHE A 372 5.53 18.46 8.28
N TYR A 373 6.41 17.60 7.77
CA TYR A 373 7.82 17.90 7.60
C TYR A 373 8.05 19.05 6.61
N TYR A 374 7.51 18.93 5.39
CA TYR A 374 7.64 19.97 4.38
C TYR A 374 6.83 21.22 4.73
N GLY A 375 5.68 21.08 5.39
CA GLY A 375 4.92 22.23 5.90
C GLY A 375 5.67 23.01 7.02
N HIS A 376 6.55 22.34 7.78
CA HIS A 376 7.48 23.03 8.68
C HIS A 376 8.61 23.71 7.90
N LEU A 377 9.19 23.05 6.90
CA LEU A 377 10.23 23.62 6.03
C LEU A 377 9.72 24.86 5.28
N GLU A 378 8.50 24.83 4.74
CA GLU A 378 7.86 25.97 4.09
C GLU A 378 7.82 27.20 5.02
N ARG A 379 7.34 27.00 6.26
CA ARG A 379 7.17 28.08 7.22
C ARG A 379 8.48 28.57 7.84
N SER A 380 9.45 27.69 8.00
CA SER A 380 10.71 28.03 8.68
C SER A 380 11.79 28.53 7.72
N VAL A 381 11.74 28.14 6.45
CA VAL A 381 12.79 28.43 5.48
C VAL A 381 12.24 29.19 4.27
N ILE A 382 11.21 28.67 3.61
CA ILE A 382 10.75 29.22 2.32
C ILE A 382 10.06 30.57 2.50
N PHE A 383 9.04 30.68 3.37
CA PHE A 383 8.33 31.95 3.55
C PHE A 383 9.25 33.07 4.06
N PRO A 384 10.08 32.85 5.10
CA PRO A 384 11.03 33.88 5.53
C PRO A 384 12.05 34.27 4.45
N PHE A 385 12.44 33.34 3.58
CA PHE A 385 13.31 33.65 2.44
C PHE A 385 12.61 34.52 1.40
N LEU A 386 11.36 34.19 1.04
CA LEU A 386 10.57 34.95 0.08
C LEU A 386 10.24 36.37 0.59
N GLU A 387 9.94 36.51 1.88
CA GLU A 387 9.72 37.82 2.52
C GLU A 387 10.97 38.70 2.42
N LYS A 388 12.15 38.17 2.76
CA LYS A 388 13.43 38.90 2.65
C LYS A 388 13.78 39.34 1.23
N VAL A 389 13.42 38.55 0.22
CA VAL A 389 13.68 38.90 -1.19
C VAL A 389 12.65 39.90 -1.73
N SER A 390 11.47 39.97 -1.10
CA SER A 390 10.40 40.90 -1.48
C SER A 390 10.56 42.29 -0.84
N GLU A 391 11.40 42.43 0.19
CA GLU A 391 11.83 43.74 0.67
C GLU A 391 12.64 44.42 -0.44
N PRO A 392 12.25 45.62 -0.91
CA PRO A 392 13.01 46.33 -1.92
C PRO A 392 14.41 46.57 -1.37
N ALA A 393 15.42 46.14 -2.12
CA ALA A 393 16.80 46.52 -1.85
C ALA A 393 16.85 48.06 -1.79
N SER A 394 16.86 48.60 -0.58
CA SER A 394 17.26 49.98 -0.34
C SER A 394 18.65 50.13 -0.98
N GLU A 395 18.72 51.05 -1.94
CA GLU A 395 19.90 51.37 -2.72
C GLU A 395 21.17 51.38 -1.87
N ASP A 396 22.15 50.55 -2.25
CA ASP A 396 23.56 50.89 -2.03
C ASP A 396 24.31 50.67 -3.35
N LEU A 397 24.28 51.71 -4.18
CA LEU A 397 25.19 51.93 -5.29
C LEU A 397 26.59 52.31 -4.75
N SER A 398 27.22 51.45 -3.95
CA SER A 398 28.68 51.42 -3.85
C SER A 398 29.15 50.14 -3.17
N GLY A 399 29.82 49.27 -3.92
CA GLY A 399 30.52 48.13 -3.34
C GLY A 399 30.41 46.88 -4.19
N ARG A 400 31.41 46.66 -5.05
CA ARG A 400 31.71 45.33 -5.59
C ARG A 400 31.89 44.35 -4.42
N HIS A 401 30.85 43.61 -4.07
CA HIS A 401 30.97 42.45 -3.18
C HIS A 401 30.47 41.19 -3.89
N ASN A 402 31.45 40.52 -4.50
CA ASN A 402 31.59 39.07 -4.73
C ASN A 402 30.32 38.21 -4.59
N PHE A 403 29.71 37.94 -5.74
CA PHE A 403 28.72 36.88 -6.01
C PHE A 403 29.24 35.44 -5.81
N HIS A 404 30.25 35.22 -4.97
CA HIS A 404 30.92 33.92 -4.80
C HIS A 404 30.55 33.14 -3.52
N LYS A 405 29.72 33.70 -2.62
CA LYS A 405 29.34 33.01 -1.37
C LYS A 405 27.96 32.36 -1.35
N CYS A 406 27.14 32.50 -2.39
CA CYS A 406 25.81 31.87 -2.42
C CYS A 406 25.79 30.47 -3.07
N CYS A 407 26.94 29.93 -3.49
CA CYS A 407 27.04 28.63 -4.16
C CYS A 407 27.44 27.46 -3.24
N SER A 408 27.57 27.62 -1.93
CA SER A 408 27.73 26.49 -1.00
C SER A 408 26.39 26.06 -0.41
N CYS A 409 25.41 25.75 -1.25
CA CYS A 409 24.16 25.08 -0.87
C CYS A 409 24.28 23.55 -1.00
N THR A 410 25.38 22.98 -0.51
CA THR A 410 25.62 21.53 -0.52
C THR A 410 25.49 20.88 0.86
N GLU A 411 25.23 21.62 1.92
CA GLU A 411 25.20 21.09 3.31
C GLU A 411 23.83 21.19 4.02
N TRP A 412 22.74 21.46 3.31
CA TRP A 412 21.39 21.58 3.89
C TRP A 412 20.42 20.46 3.49
N TRP A 413 20.94 19.26 3.16
CA TRP A 413 20.14 18.10 2.74
C TRP A 413 20.42 16.86 3.57
#